data_AF-A0A2W1ECH4-F1
#
_entry.id   AF-A0A2W1ECH4-F1
#
_cell.length_a   1.000
_cell.length_b   1.000
_cell.length_c   1.000
_cell.angle_alpha   90.00
_cell.angle_beta   90.00
_cell.angle_gamma   90.00
#
_symmetry.space_group_name_H-M   'P 1'
#
loop_
_entity.id
_entity.type
_entity.pdbx_description
1 polymer ?
#
loop_
_entity_poly.entity_id
_entity_poly.type
_entity_poly.pdbx_seq_one_letter_code
_entity_poly.pdbx_strand_id
1 'polypeptide(L)'
;MDIPRPDNFNECYLYEELMECDLAAIIRSGQPLTDAHFQSFIYQILCGLKYIHSANVLHRDLKPGNLLVNADCELKICDFGLARGFSMDPEENAGYMTEYVATRWYRAPEIMLSFQSYTKAIDVWSVGCILAELLGGKPFFKGRDYVDQLNQILHYLGTPNEETLSRIGSPRAQDYVRNLPYMQKISFQSLFRNANPDALDLLDRMLAFDPSSRISVEEALEHRYLQIWHDASDEPSCPTTFDFQFEVVEEIPEMKKMILDEVSRFRQMVRVQPGAGAGANQAPQVPIPNNYDRAGYEDPRPQEAFNQGGWNGSDLERDLQGLDGRMR
;
A
#
# COMPACT_ATOMS: atom_id res chain seq x y z
N MET A 1 -4.66 -10.92 -19.58
CA MET A 1 -5.56 -9.77 -19.83
C MET A 1 -6.39 -10.00 -21.08
N ASP A 2 -7.63 -9.54 -21.10
CA ASP A 2 -8.52 -9.61 -22.25
C ASP A 2 -9.53 -8.46 -22.31
N ILE A 3 -9.84 -8.03 -23.54
CA ILE A 3 -10.87 -7.03 -23.85
C ILE A 3 -11.75 -7.65 -24.94
N PRO A 4 -12.90 -8.26 -24.60
CA PRO A 4 -13.71 -9.00 -25.58
C PRO A 4 -14.34 -8.13 -26.68
N ARG A 5 -14.53 -6.83 -26.42
CA ARG A 5 -15.18 -5.88 -27.35
C ARG A 5 -14.31 -4.64 -27.58
N PRO A 6 -13.20 -4.73 -28.34
CA PRO A 6 -12.22 -3.65 -28.48
C PRO A 6 -12.81 -2.31 -28.95
N ASP A 7 -13.82 -2.34 -29.82
CA ASP A 7 -14.39 -1.14 -30.44
C ASP A 7 -15.25 -0.29 -29.49
N ASN A 8 -15.75 -0.88 -28.39
CA ASN A 8 -16.59 -0.17 -27.40
C ASN A 8 -16.55 -0.86 -26.03
N PHE A 9 -15.36 -1.09 -25.49
CA PHE A 9 -15.23 -1.70 -24.17
C PHE A 9 -15.41 -0.68 -23.04
N ASN A 10 -15.96 -1.17 -21.94
CA ASN A 10 -16.02 -0.48 -20.64
C ASN A 10 -15.55 -1.38 -19.50
N GLU A 11 -14.86 -2.46 -19.84
CA GLU A 11 -14.40 -3.51 -18.92
C GLU A 11 -13.13 -4.14 -19.48
N CYS A 12 -12.22 -4.53 -18.59
CA CYS A 12 -11.01 -5.27 -18.91
C CYS A 12 -10.94 -6.45 -17.93
N TYR A 13 -10.60 -7.63 -18.45
CA TYR A 13 -10.48 -8.86 -17.66
C TYR A 13 -9.01 -9.15 -17.40
N LEU A 14 -8.61 -9.12 -16.13
CA LEU A 14 -7.29 -9.55 -15.68
C LEU A 14 -7.36 -11.03 -15.31
N TYR A 15 -6.37 -11.81 -15.76
CA TYR A 15 -6.25 -13.23 -15.45
C TYR A 15 -4.93 -13.38 -14.71
N GLU A 16 -5.03 -13.69 -13.44
CA GLU A 16 -3.94 -13.60 -12.47
C GLU A 16 -3.82 -14.91 -11.70
N GLU A 17 -2.79 -15.00 -10.87
CA GLU A 17 -2.62 -16.11 -9.94
C GLU A 17 -3.76 -16.14 -8.93
N LEU A 18 -4.30 -17.33 -8.67
CA LEU A 18 -5.37 -17.51 -7.70
C LEU A 18 -4.80 -17.53 -6.29
N MET A 19 -5.29 -16.63 -5.44
CA MET A 19 -5.01 -16.60 -4.00
C MET A 19 -6.32 -16.80 -3.24
N GLU A 20 -6.27 -17.53 -2.12
CA GLU A 20 -7.47 -17.99 -1.39
C GLU A 20 -8.15 -16.87 -0.62
N CYS A 21 -7.37 -15.98 0.01
CA CYS A 21 -7.90 -14.88 0.81
C CYS A 21 -6.90 -13.73 0.94
N ASP A 22 -7.32 -12.65 1.60
CA ASP A 22 -6.44 -11.57 2.03
C ASP A 22 -6.00 -11.74 3.50
N LEU A 23 -4.90 -11.10 3.87
CA LEU A 23 -4.36 -11.13 5.23
C LEU A 23 -5.35 -10.53 6.24
N ALA A 24 -6.21 -9.59 5.83
CA ALA A 24 -7.24 -9.04 6.71
C ALA A 24 -8.28 -10.11 7.09
N ALA A 25 -8.63 -11.02 6.18
CA ALA A 25 -9.52 -12.15 6.44
C ALA A 25 -8.89 -13.13 7.42
N ILE A 26 -7.58 -13.41 7.27
CA ILE A 26 -6.82 -14.23 8.21
C ILE A 26 -6.80 -13.62 9.62
N ILE A 27 -6.55 -12.31 9.74
CA ILE A 27 -6.53 -11.62 11.05
C ILE A 27 -7.94 -11.62 11.67
N ARG A 28 -8.98 -11.35 10.88
CA ARG A 28 -10.38 -11.35 11.36
C ARG A 28 -10.91 -12.73 11.75
N SER A 29 -10.40 -13.80 11.13
CA SER A 29 -10.86 -15.16 11.46
C SER A 29 -10.50 -15.56 12.90
N GLY A 30 -9.49 -14.90 13.49
CA GLY A 30 -8.99 -15.23 14.82
C GLY A 30 -8.31 -16.59 14.86
N GLN A 31 -7.97 -17.17 13.71
CA GLN A 31 -7.21 -18.40 13.66
C GLN A 31 -5.87 -18.21 14.38
N PRO A 32 -5.36 -19.23 15.11
CA PRO A 32 -4.11 -19.11 15.82
C PRO A 32 -2.96 -18.85 14.85
N LEU A 33 -2.33 -17.68 14.95
CA LEU A 33 -1.07 -17.35 14.27
C LEU A 33 0.06 -17.37 15.30
N THR A 34 1.20 -17.90 14.88
CA THR A 34 2.41 -17.97 15.69
C THR A 34 3.39 -16.86 15.27
N ASP A 35 4.40 -16.60 16.11
CA ASP A 35 5.49 -15.66 15.78
C ASP A 35 6.14 -15.98 14.43
N ALA A 36 6.33 -17.26 14.12
CA ALA A 36 6.87 -17.70 12.83
C ALA A 36 5.99 -17.31 11.63
N HIS A 37 4.66 -17.30 11.78
CA HIS A 37 3.77 -16.80 10.73
C HIS A 37 3.94 -15.29 10.56
N PHE A 38 4.07 -14.54 11.66
CA PHE A 38 4.30 -13.09 11.60
C PHE A 38 5.64 -12.77 10.93
N GLN A 39 6.72 -13.47 11.30
CA GLN A 39 8.03 -13.34 10.65
C GLN A 39 7.92 -13.62 9.15
N SER A 40 7.28 -14.72 8.75
CA SER A 40 7.11 -15.09 7.35
C SER A 40 6.34 -14.03 6.56
N PHE A 41 5.19 -13.56 7.06
CA PHE A 41 4.41 -12.53 6.36
C PHE A 41 5.17 -11.21 6.23
N ILE A 42 5.81 -10.73 7.30
CA ILE A 42 6.60 -9.48 7.25
C ILE A 42 7.79 -9.62 6.31
N TYR A 43 8.48 -10.76 6.33
CA TYR A 43 9.58 -11.04 5.41
C TYR A 43 9.12 -10.98 3.95
N GLN A 44 8.03 -11.68 3.60
CA GLN A 44 7.49 -11.70 2.23
C GLN A 44 7.01 -10.32 1.77
N ILE A 45 6.37 -9.54 2.64
CA ILE A 45 5.99 -8.15 2.37
C ILE A 45 7.24 -7.31 2.05
N LEU A 46 8.29 -7.40 2.87
CA LEU A 46 9.52 -6.63 2.66
C LEU A 46 10.28 -7.06 1.40
N CYS A 47 10.28 -8.35 1.04
CA CYS A 47 10.85 -8.83 -0.22
C CYS A 47 10.13 -8.22 -1.42
N GLY A 48 8.79 -8.27 -1.43
CA GLY A 48 7.99 -7.62 -2.47
C GLY A 48 8.24 -6.11 -2.52
N LEU A 49 8.33 -5.47 -1.34
CA LEU A 49 8.54 -4.04 -1.24
C LEU A 49 9.94 -3.60 -1.72
N LYS A 50 10.99 -4.39 -1.45
CA LYS A 50 12.35 -4.17 -1.98
C LYS A 50 12.32 -4.13 -3.51
N TYR A 51 11.62 -5.10 -4.11
CA TYR A 51 11.47 -5.15 -5.57
C TYR A 51 10.72 -3.91 -6.10
N ILE A 52 9.57 -3.58 -5.53
CA ILE A 52 8.75 -2.40 -5.91
C ILE A 52 9.55 -1.10 -5.77
N HIS A 53 10.21 -0.90 -4.62
CA HIS A 53 10.97 0.31 -4.32
C HIS A 53 12.19 0.47 -5.21
N SER A 54 12.88 -0.62 -5.56
CA SER A 54 14.00 -0.57 -6.51
C SER A 54 13.58 -0.18 -7.93
N ALA A 55 12.29 -0.35 -8.27
CA ALA A 55 11.72 0.16 -9.52
C ALA A 55 11.30 1.65 -9.44
N ASN A 56 11.60 2.37 -8.34
CA ASN A 56 11.11 3.72 -8.05
C ASN A 56 9.57 3.83 -8.02
N VAL A 57 8.91 2.79 -7.52
CA VAL A 57 7.46 2.77 -7.28
C VAL A 57 7.20 2.85 -5.77
N LEU A 58 6.21 3.64 -5.37
CA LEU A 58 5.64 3.62 -4.02
C LEU A 58 4.27 2.97 -4.09
N HIS A 59 3.97 2.04 -3.17
CA HIS A 59 2.67 1.36 -3.17
C HIS A 59 1.56 2.26 -2.63
N ARG A 60 1.84 3.03 -1.56
CA ARG A 60 0.97 4.06 -0.93
C ARG A 60 -0.32 3.56 -0.25
N ASP A 61 -0.77 2.34 -0.53
CA ASP A 61 -1.95 1.74 0.10
C ASP A 61 -1.71 0.31 0.61
N LEU A 62 -0.55 0.07 1.24
CA LEU A 62 -0.30 -1.20 1.91
C LEU A 62 -1.19 -1.33 3.15
N LYS A 63 -1.97 -2.41 3.17
CA LYS A 63 -2.88 -2.78 4.27
C LYS A 63 -3.14 -4.29 4.17
N PRO A 64 -3.59 -4.96 5.24
CA PRO A 64 -3.86 -6.40 5.20
C PRO A 64 -4.84 -6.83 4.10
N GLY A 65 -5.74 -5.94 3.65
CA GLY A 65 -6.67 -6.23 2.54
C GLY A 65 -6.01 -6.26 1.15
N ASN A 66 -4.82 -5.68 1.00
CA ASN A 66 -4.05 -5.62 -0.24
C ASN A 66 -2.86 -6.60 -0.22
N LEU A 67 -2.91 -7.58 0.70
CA LEU A 67 -1.92 -8.64 0.85
C LEU A 67 -2.65 -9.97 0.72
N LEU A 68 -2.52 -10.61 -0.42
CA LEU A 68 -3.16 -11.88 -0.72
C LEU A 68 -2.34 -13.02 -0.13
N VAL A 69 -3.01 -14.05 0.40
CA VAL A 69 -2.39 -15.19 1.07
C VAL A 69 -3.05 -16.49 0.61
N ASN A 70 -2.23 -17.52 0.37
CA ASN A 70 -2.68 -18.87 0.00
C ASN A 70 -2.55 -19.89 1.14
N ALA A 71 -3.02 -21.12 0.91
CA ALA A 71 -2.97 -22.20 1.90
C ALA A 71 -1.55 -22.58 2.35
N ASP A 72 -0.55 -22.34 1.50
CA ASP A 72 0.88 -22.57 1.77
C ASP A 72 1.54 -21.39 2.52
N CYS A 73 0.74 -20.38 2.93
CA CYS A 73 1.20 -19.14 3.57
C CYS A 73 2.13 -18.29 2.70
N GLU A 74 2.05 -18.44 1.38
CA GLU A 74 2.69 -17.52 0.45
C GLU A 74 1.87 -16.23 0.37
N LEU A 75 2.55 -15.09 0.38
CA LEU A 75 1.98 -13.76 0.42
C LEU A 75 2.38 -12.95 -0.81
N LYS A 76 1.40 -12.30 -1.43
CA LYS A 76 1.61 -11.43 -2.60
C LYS A 76 0.95 -10.08 -2.40
N ILE A 77 1.67 -9.01 -2.72
CA ILE A 77 1.17 -7.64 -2.70
C ILE A 77 0.30 -7.44 -3.94
N CYS A 78 -0.89 -6.86 -3.76
CA CYS A 78 -1.80 -6.53 -4.85
C CYS A 78 -2.32 -5.09 -4.75
N ASP A 79 -3.12 -4.67 -5.73
CA ASP A 79 -3.79 -3.36 -5.78
C ASP A 79 -2.82 -2.16 -5.85
N PHE A 80 -2.23 -2.00 -7.03
CA PHE A 80 -1.35 -0.87 -7.37
C PHE A 80 -2.12 0.36 -7.89
N GLY A 81 -3.46 0.43 -7.70
CA GLY A 81 -4.27 1.53 -8.23
C GLY A 81 -3.90 2.91 -7.67
N LEU A 82 -3.32 2.94 -6.46
CA LEU A 82 -2.84 4.15 -5.80
C LEU A 82 -1.31 4.29 -5.86
N ALA A 83 -0.62 3.39 -6.54
CA ALA A 83 0.84 3.43 -6.66
C ALA A 83 1.28 4.65 -7.47
N ARG A 84 2.45 5.20 -7.15
CA ARG A 84 3.03 6.36 -7.86
C ARG A 84 4.54 6.27 -7.99
N GLY A 85 5.05 7.03 -8.95
CA GLY A 85 6.49 7.22 -9.15
C GLY A 85 7.12 7.95 -7.97
N PHE A 86 8.34 7.54 -7.65
CA PHE A 86 9.22 8.24 -6.74
C PHE A 86 10.38 8.83 -7.54
N SER A 87 10.55 10.15 -7.47
CA SER A 87 11.73 10.84 -7.96
C SER A 87 12.61 11.32 -6.81
N MET A 88 13.90 11.47 -7.08
CA MET A 88 14.79 12.18 -6.15
C MET A 88 14.60 13.71 -6.23
N ASP A 89 13.96 14.20 -7.29
CA ASP A 89 13.61 15.60 -7.44
C ASP A 89 12.27 15.90 -6.73
N PRO A 90 12.26 16.74 -5.66
CA PRO A 90 11.03 17.11 -4.97
C PRO A 90 10.00 17.81 -5.87
N GLU A 91 10.44 18.52 -6.92
CA GLU A 91 9.53 19.21 -7.85
C GLU A 91 8.73 18.21 -8.69
N GLU A 92 9.36 17.10 -9.09
CA GLU A 92 8.67 16.01 -9.80
C GLU A 92 7.69 15.28 -8.88
N ASN A 93 7.99 15.17 -7.59
CA ASN A 93 7.11 14.52 -6.61
C ASN A 93 5.85 15.33 -6.23
N ALA A 94 5.83 16.64 -6.51
CA ALA A 94 4.78 17.55 -6.06
C ALA A 94 3.43 17.34 -6.78
N GLY A 95 3.41 16.71 -7.97
CA GLY A 95 2.20 16.48 -8.75
C GLY A 95 1.29 15.35 -8.22
N TYR A 96 1.79 14.48 -7.33
CA TYR A 96 1.17 13.18 -7.02
C TYR A 96 0.21 13.16 -5.81
N MET A 97 -0.27 14.34 -5.40
CA MET A 97 -0.88 14.58 -4.08
C MET A 97 -2.37 14.20 -3.93
N THR A 98 -3.06 13.71 -4.96
CA THR A 98 -4.53 13.91 -5.06
C THR A 98 -5.47 12.75 -4.75
N GLU A 99 -5.02 11.55 -4.37
CA GLU A 99 -5.98 10.43 -4.17
C GLU A 99 -6.11 9.99 -2.71
N TYR A 100 -7.12 10.56 -2.04
CA TYR A 100 -7.39 10.37 -0.61
C TYR A 100 -8.49 9.34 -0.28
N VAL A 101 -9.03 8.62 -1.26
CA VAL A 101 -10.11 7.64 -1.07
C VAL A 101 -9.56 6.26 -0.69
N ALA A 102 -9.06 6.12 0.54
CA ALA A 102 -8.64 4.82 1.08
C ALA A 102 -8.66 4.81 2.62
N THR A 103 -8.38 3.65 3.20
CA THR A 103 -8.34 3.43 4.64
C THR A 103 -7.15 4.16 5.27
N ARG A 104 -7.40 5.22 6.05
CA ARG A 104 -6.35 6.07 6.65
C ARG A 104 -5.50 5.39 7.73
N TRP A 105 -5.91 4.23 8.23
CA TRP A 105 -5.31 3.57 9.40
C TRP A 105 -3.84 3.19 9.23
N TYR A 106 -3.40 2.97 7.99
CA TYR A 106 -2.04 2.58 7.64
C TYR A 106 -1.23 3.72 7.02
N ARG A 107 -1.81 4.92 6.90
CA ARG A 107 -1.10 6.06 6.29
C ARG A 107 -0.04 6.61 7.24
N ALA A 108 1.13 6.90 6.70
CA ALA A 108 2.24 7.49 7.42
C ALA A 108 1.91 8.93 7.89
N PRO A 109 2.43 9.37 9.05
CA PRO A 109 2.13 10.69 9.59
C PRO A 109 2.55 11.81 8.63
N GLU A 110 3.63 11.61 7.87
CA GLU A 110 4.11 12.60 6.91
C GLU A 110 3.15 12.82 5.71
N ILE A 111 2.34 11.81 5.35
CA ILE A 111 1.26 11.93 4.37
C ILE A 111 0.15 12.84 4.91
N MET A 112 -0.15 12.73 6.20
CA MET A 112 -1.22 13.50 6.82
C MET A 112 -0.81 14.93 7.16
N LEU A 113 0.48 15.16 7.40
CA LEU A 113 1.06 16.41 7.86
C LEU A 113 1.67 17.25 6.72
N SER A 114 1.52 16.79 5.47
CA SER A 114 2.03 17.45 4.26
C SER A 114 3.53 17.75 4.34
N PHE A 115 4.34 16.76 4.75
CA PHE A 115 5.79 16.93 4.60
C PHE A 115 6.12 17.06 3.12
N GLN A 116 7.10 17.91 2.81
CA GLN A 116 7.57 18.10 1.43
C GLN A 116 8.40 16.92 0.91
N SER A 117 8.59 15.87 1.71
CA SER A 117 9.45 14.72 1.40
C SER A 117 8.67 13.40 1.53
N TYR A 118 7.99 12.99 0.45
CA TYR A 118 7.45 11.65 0.34
C TYR A 118 8.54 10.70 -0.13
N THR A 119 8.82 9.68 0.67
CA THR A 119 9.88 8.71 0.37
C THR A 119 9.31 7.31 0.49
N LYS A 120 10.14 6.32 0.13
CA LYS A 120 9.92 4.89 0.37
C LYS A 120 9.52 4.56 1.83
N ALA A 121 9.86 5.42 2.79
CA ALA A 121 9.51 5.26 4.19
C ALA A 121 7.99 5.17 4.44
N ILE A 122 7.14 5.76 3.59
CA ILE A 122 5.67 5.74 3.78
C ILE A 122 5.10 4.31 3.75
N ASP A 123 5.68 3.46 2.91
CA ASP A 123 5.27 2.06 2.80
C ASP A 123 5.79 1.27 4.02
N VAL A 124 7.00 1.57 4.50
CA VAL A 124 7.56 0.95 5.73
C VAL A 124 6.70 1.25 6.95
N TRP A 125 6.16 2.47 7.07
CA TRP A 125 5.19 2.79 8.12
C TRP A 125 3.97 1.88 8.06
N SER A 126 3.43 1.68 6.85
CA SER A 126 2.28 0.81 6.61
C SER A 126 2.58 -0.64 7.03
N VAL A 127 3.78 -1.15 6.75
CA VAL A 127 4.26 -2.46 7.21
C VAL A 127 4.33 -2.51 8.74
N GLY A 128 4.80 -1.45 9.40
CA GLY A 128 4.77 -1.33 10.86
C GLY A 128 3.35 -1.41 11.43
N CYS A 129 2.37 -0.76 10.80
CA CYS A 129 0.97 -0.87 11.19
C CYS A 129 0.43 -2.30 11.00
N ILE A 130 0.81 -2.98 9.92
CA ILE A 130 0.44 -4.38 9.65
C ILE A 130 1.05 -5.32 10.72
N LEU A 131 2.32 -5.15 11.09
CA LEU A 131 2.96 -5.92 12.15
C LEU A 131 2.26 -5.70 13.50
N ALA A 132 1.95 -4.45 13.86
CA ALA A 132 1.21 -4.15 15.08
C ALA A 132 -0.20 -4.80 15.07
N GLU A 133 -0.86 -4.85 13.92
CA GLU A 133 -2.16 -5.49 13.76
C GLU A 133 -2.08 -7.02 13.84
N LEU A 134 -1.03 -7.64 13.29
CA LEU A 134 -0.77 -9.07 13.47
C LEU A 134 -0.56 -9.43 14.95
N LEU A 135 0.23 -8.62 15.67
CA LEU A 135 0.49 -8.80 17.11
C LEU A 135 -0.75 -8.55 17.98
N GLY A 136 -1.60 -7.59 17.58
CA GLY A 136 -2.76 -7.15 18.35
C GLY A 136 -4.10 -7.78 17.94
N GLY A 137 -4.16 -8.46 16.79
CA GLY A 137 -5.38 -9.01 16.19
C GLY A 137 -6.40 -7.96 15.71
N LYS A 138 -6.01 -6.68 15.63
CA LYS A 138 -6.89 -5.56 15.24
C LYS A 138 -6.08 -4.35 14.75
N PRO A 139 -6.68 -3.48 13.93
CA PRO A 139 -6.00 -2.26 13.47
C PRO A 139 -5.43 -1.43 14.62
N PHE A 140 -4.15 -1.05 14.48
CA PHE A 140 -3.40 -0.40 15.56
C PHE A 140 -3.78 1.09 15.73
N PHE A 141 -3.77 1.86 14.63
CA PHE A 141 -4.24 3.25 14.62
C PHE A 141 -5.57 3.35 13.88
N LYS A 142 -6.67 3.38 14.62
CA LYS A 142 -8.03 3.32 14.07
C LYS A 142 -8.73 4.69 14.15
N GLY A 143 -8.14 5.69 13.51
CA GLY A 143 -8.66 7.06 13.46
C GLY A 143 -9.97 7.19 12.69
N ARG A 144 -10.93 7.93 13.28
CA ARG A 144 -12.22 8.25 12.67
C ARG A 144 -12.11 9.31 11.58
N ASP A 145 -11.20 10.27 11.77
CA ASP A 145 -10.86 11.37 10.87
C ASP A 145 -9.33 11.64 10.96
N TYR A 146 -8.83 12.68 10.29
CA TYR A 146 -7.39 12.97 10.28
C TYR A 146 -6.86 13.40 11.65
N VAL A 147 -7.63 14.19 12.38
CA VAL A 147 -7.24 14.69 13.70
C VAL A 147 -7.22 13.55 14.72
N ASP A 148 -8.25 12.70 14.71
CA ASP A 148 -8.34 11.50 15.56
C ASP A 148 -7.22 10.49 15.21
N GLN A 149 -6.89 10.32 13.92
CA GLN A 149 -5.78 9.47 13.49
C GLN A 149 -4.43 10.01 14.02
N LEU A 150 -4.17 11.32 13.90
CA LEU A 150 -2.95 11.94 14.41
C LEU A 150 -2.87 11.81 15.94
N ASN A 151 -3.97 12.05 16.65
CA ASN A 151 -4.03 11.89 18.10
C ASN A 151 -3.76 10.46 18.54
N GLN A 152 -4.26 9.46 17.81
CA GLN A 152 -3.95 8.06 18.11
C GLN A 152 -2.47 7.75 17.91
N ILE A 153 -1.86 8.25 16.82
CA ILE A 153 -0.42 8.09 16.59
C ILE A 153 0.39 8.71 17.75
N LEU A 154 0.11 9.96 18.10
CA LEU A 154 0.80 10.68 19.17
C LEU A 154 0.58 10.05 20.55
N HIS A 155 -0.59 9.47 20.80
CA HIS A 155 -0.88 8.77 22.05
C HIS A 155 0.09 7.60 22.30
N TYR A 156 0.43 6.85 21.26
CA TYR A 156 1.35 5.71 21.38
C TYR A 156 2.82 6.11 21.23
N LEU A 157 3.14 6.94 20.25
CA LEU A 157 4.53 7.32 19.94
C LEU A 157 5.08 8.47 20.79
N GLY A 158 4.20 9.19 21.48
CA GLY A 158 4.51 10.38 22.25
C GLY A 158 4.57 11.66 21.40
N THR A 159 4.77 12.78 22.09
CA THR A 159 4.94 14.08 21.43
C THR A 159 6.30 14.12 20.71
N PRO A 160 6.34 14.40 19.38
CA PRO A 160 7.60 14.53 18.65
C PRO A 160 8.45 15.68 19.19
N ASN A 161 9.77 15.58 19.00
CA ASN A 161 10.68 16.65 19.40
C ASN A 161 10.55 17.88 18.46
N GLU A 162 11.10 19.03 18.86
CA GLU A 162 11.01 20.27 18.07
C GLU A 162 11.69 20.16 16.69
N GLU A 163 12.73 19.34 16.55
CA GLU A 163 13.38 19.12 15.25
C GLU A 163 12.42 18.47 14.27
N THR A 164 11.78 17.37 14.66
CA THR A 164 10.77 16.66 13.87
C THR A 164 9.53 17.52 13.62
N LEU A 165 9.07 18.29 14.63
CA LEU A 165 7.95 19.22 14.47
C LEU A 165 8.24 20.32 13.44
N SER A 166 9.46 20.86 13.44
CA SER A 166 9.86 21.94 12.52
C SER A 166 9.86 21.51 11.04
N ARG A 167 9.98 20.20 10.78
CA ARG A 167 9.97 19.61 9.42
C ARG A 167 8.57 19.42 8.85
N ILE A 168 7.52 19.52 9.68
CA ILE A 168 6.11 19.44 9.23
C ILE A 168 5.82 20.62 8.30
N GLY A 169 5.31 20.37 7.09
CA GLY A 169 5.10 21.42 6.10
C GLY A 169 3.90 22.36 6.38
N SER A 170 2.94 21.93 7.20
CA SER A 170 1.76 22.74 7.56
C SER A 170 1.95 23.47 8.91
N PRO A 171 1.99 24.82 8.93
CA PRO A 171 2.08 25.59 10.17
C PRO A 171 0.94 25.31 11.15
N ARG A 172 -0.28 25.06 10.64
CA ARG A 172 -1.43 24.72 11.49
C ARG A 172 -1.25 23.38 12.18
N ALA A 173 -0.73 22.39 11.46
CA ALA A 173 -0.47 21.09 12.05
C ALA A 173 0.65 21.17 13.10
N GLN A 174 1.69 21.99 12.85
CA GLN A 174 2.71 22.27 13.88
C GLN A 174 2.10 22.88 15.14
N ASP A 175 1.31 23.94 14.98
CA ASP A 175 0.69 24.64 16.11
C ASP A 175 -0.30 23.74 16.85
N TYR A 176 -1.05 22.92 16.13
CA TYR A 176 -1.93 21.91 16.72
C TYR A 176 -1.15 20.97 17.63
N VAL A 177 -0.07 20.36 17.14
CA VAL A 177 0.72 19.41 17.94
C VAL A 177 1.43 20.10 19.11
N ARG A 178 1.94 21.33 18.93
CA ARG A 178 2.56 22.11 20.02
C ARG A 178 1.59 22.46 21.14
N ASN A 179 0.30 22.63 20.82
CA ASN A 179 -0.74 22.96 21.80
C ASN A 179 -1.31 21.72 22.52
N LEU A 180 -0.97 20.51 22.09
CA LEU A 180 -1.36 19.30 22.81
C LEU A 180 -0.54 19.15 24.10
N PRO A 181 -1.13 18.56 25.16
CA PRO A 181 -0.37 18.16 26.34
C PRO A 181 0.76 17.20 25.95
N TYR A 182 1.89 17.30 26.65
CA TYR A 182 3.01 16.38 26.46
C TYR A 182 2.56 14.92 26.68
N MET A 183 2.88 14.06 25.72
CA MET A 183 2.62 12.63 25.76
C MET A 183 3.95 11.87 25.78
N GLN A 184 4.12 11.00 26.77
CA GLN A 184 5.26 10.10 26.83
C GLN A 184 5.00 8.88 25.93
N LYS A 185 6.02 8.48 25.14
CA LYS A 185 5.96 7.26 24.32
C LYS A 185 5.58 6.05 25.17
N ILE A 186 4.59 5.29 24.72
CA ILE A 186 4.19 4.03 25.34
C ILE A 186 5.10 2.92 24.81
N SER A 187 5.72 2.16 25.71
CA SER A 187 6.56 1.03 25.31
C SER A 187 5.73 -0.06 24.63
N PHE A 188 6.13 -0.49 23.43
CA PHE A 188 5.46 -1.60 22.74
C PHE A 188 5.47 -2.91 23.54
N GLN A 189 6.48 -3.15 24.37
CA GLN A 189 6.51 -4.30 25.28
C GLN A 189 5.36 -4.29 26.30
N SER A 190 4.93 -3.10 26.73
CA SER A 190 3.79 -2.98 27.65
C SER A 190 2.45 -3.28 26.99
N LEU A 191 2.34 -3.01 25.68
CA LEU A 191 1.17 -3.24 24.83
C LEU A 191 1.08 -4.70 24.40
N PHE A 192 2.18 -5.27 23.92
CA PHE A 192 2.28 -6.62 23.38
C PHE A 192 3.13 -7.50 24.31
N ARG A 193 2.65 -7.74 25.53
CA ARG A 193 3.43 -8.34 26.63
C ARG A 193 4.06 -9.70 26.33
N ASN A 194 3.43 -10.49 25.45
CA ASN A 194 3.87 -11.83 25.10
C ASN A 194 4.58 -11.90 23.73
N ALA A 195 4.75 -10.76 23.06
CA ALA A 195 5.41 -10.71 21.76
C ALA A 195 6.92 -10.91 21.88
N ASN A 196 7.51 -11.42 20.81
CA ASN A 196 8.95 -11.56 20.68
C ASN A 196 9.63 -10.18 20.77
N PRO A 197 10.63 -9.99 21.65
CA PRO A 197 11.34 -8.71 21.78
C PRO A 197 11.94 -8.19 20.47
N ASP A 198 12.43 -9.09 19.60
CA ASP A 198 12.99 -8.69 18.30
C ASP A 198 11.89 -8.20 17.34
N ALA A 199 10.66 -8.74 17.45
CA ALA A 199 9.50 -8.23 16.70
C ALA A 199 9.18 -6.78 17.10
N LEU A 200 9.27 -6.51 18.42
CA LEU A 200 8.97 -5.18 18.97
C LEU A 200 10.06 -4.16 18.65
N ASP A 201 11.33 -4.58 18.60
CA ASP A 201 12.42 -3.71 18.12
C ASP A 201 12.23 -3.33 16.65
N LEU A 202 11.90 -4.31 15.79
CA LEU A 202 11.60 -4.05 14.38
C LEU A 202 10.39 -3.12 14.23
N LEU A 203 9.31 -3.39 14.99
CA LEU A 203 8.11 -2.56 15.00
C LEU A 203 8.42 -1.11 15.40
N ASP A 204 9.25 -0.90 16.42
CA ASP A 204 9.62 0.43 16.89
C ASP A 204 10.36 1.24 15.83
N ARG A 205 11.24 0.57 15.07
CA ARG A 205 12.00 1.17 13.97
C ARG A 205 11.14 1.45 12.73
N MET A 206 10.13 0.63 12.46
CA MET A 206 9.16 0.87 11.37
C MET A 206 8.17 2.00 11.71
N LEU A 207 7.75 2.10 12.97
CA LEU A 207 6.81 3.14 13.44
C LEU A 207 7.52 4.38 13.99
N ALA A 208 8.69 4.72 13.46
CA ALA A 208 9.31 6.01 13.71
C ALA A 208 8.43 7.14 13.12
N PHE A 209 8.09 8.13 13.94
CA PHE A 209 7.28 9.28 13.52
C PHE A 209 8.00 10.11 12.45
N ASP A 210 9.29 10.39 12.67
CA ASP A 210 10.12 11.06 11.67
C ASP A 210 10.52 10.04 10.57
N PRO A 211 10.16 10.26 9.30
CA PRO A 211 10.52 9.34 8.22
C PRO A 211 12.03 9.18 8.05
N SER A 212 12.85 10.16 8.44
CA SER A 212 14.32 10.05 8.34
C SER A 212 14.92 9.13 9.41
N SER A 213 14.16 8.81 10.46
CA SER A 213 14.57 7.87 11.52
C SER A 213 13.95 6.49 11.33
N ARG A 214 13.16 6.30 10.28
CA ARG A 214 12.49 5.05 9.97
C ARG A 214 13.47 4.12 9.25
N ILE A 215 13.49 2.86 9.68
CA ILE A 215 14.31 1.81 9.06
C ILE A 215 13.99 1.68 7.56
N SER A 216 14.99 1.44 6.73
CA SER A 216 14.75 1.12 5.32
C SER A 216 14.22 -0.31 5.15
N VAL A 217 13.76 -0.65 3.94
CA VAL A 217 13.34 -2.02 3.64
C VAL A 217 14.54 -2.98 3.72
N GLU A 218 15.69 -2.54 3.21
CA GLU A 218 16.93 -3.32 3.22
C GLU A 218 17.42 -3.58 4.64
N GLU A 219 17.46 -2.54 5.49
CA GLU A 219 17.82 -2.67 6.90
C GLU A 219 16.83 -3.55 7.67
N ALA A 220 15.54 -3.51 7.31
CA ALA A 220 14.51 -4.36 7.91
C ALA A 220 14.68 -5.83 7.55
N LEU A 221 15.06 -6.16 6.30
CA LEU A 221 15.37 -7.52 5.87
C LEU A 221 16.59 -8.10 6.61
N GLU A 222 17.59 -7.26 6.90
CA GLU A 222 18.78 -7.63 7.69
C GLU A 222 18.51 -7.71 9.20
N HIS A 223 17.32 -7.35 9.66
CA HIS A 223 17.00 -7.28 11.08
C HIS A 223 16.98 -8.67 11.73
N ARG A 224 17.43 -8.76 13.00
CA ARG A 224 17.49 -10.04 13.75
C ARG A 224 16.18 -10.82 13.74
N TYR A 225 15.05 -10.11 13.81
CA TYR A 225 13.72 -10.73 13.76
C TYR A 225 13.48 -11.56 12.49
N LEU A 226 14.11 -11.24 11.37
CA LEU A 226 13.92 -11.92 10.09
C LEU A 226 15.12 -12.80 9.69
N GLN A 227 16.12 -12.94 10.56
CA GLN A 227 17.39 -13.62 10.27
C GLN A 227 17.23 -15.07 9.78
N ILE A 228 16.17 -15.77 10.18
CA ILE A 228 15.93 -17.16 9.76
C ILE A 228 15.46 -17.26 8.29
N TRP A 229 14.89 -16.18 7.75
CA TRP A 229 14.36 -16.10 6.39
C TRP A 229 15.29 -15.35 5.44
N HIS A 230 16.06 -14.39 5.97
CA HIS A 230 16.91 -13.53 5.17
C HIS A 230 17.93 -14.32 4.35
N ASP A 231 17.84 -14.12 3.02
CA ASP A 231 18.81 -14.58 2.04
C ASP A 231 18.95 -13.51 0.97
N ALA A 232 20.03 -12.73 1.05
CA ALA A 232 20.29 -11.64 0.11
C ALA A 232 20.33 -12.09 -1.36
N SER A 233 20.61 -13.37 -1.64
CA SER A 233 20.63 -13.92 -2.99
C SER A 233 19.24 -14.23 -3.57
N ASP A 234 18.23 -14.37 -2.70
CA ASP A 234 16.83 -14.63 -3.05
C ASP A 234 15.94 -13.39 -2.84
N GLU A 235 16.55 -12.22 -2.65
CA GLU A 235 15.86 -10.94 -2.46
C GLU A 235 16.18 -9.97 -3.62
N PRO A 236 15.67 -10.22 -4.83
CA PRO A 236 16.06 -9.47 -6.02
C PRO A 236 15.53 -8.03 -6.01
N SER A 237 16.28 -7.15 -6.67
CA SER A 237 15.79 -5.83 -7.09
C SER A 237 15.22 -5.91 -8.50
N CYS A 238 14.29 -5.02 -8.82
CA CYS A 238 13.75 -4.84 -10.16
C CYS A 238 14.88 -4.38 -11.11
N PRO A 239 15.08 -5.04 -12.27
CA PRO A 239 16.17 -4.73 -13.18
C PRO A 239 16.02 -3.37 -13.87
N THR A 240 14.82 -2.80 -13.89
CA THR A 240 14.51 -1.52 -14.52
C THR A 240 13.57 -0.69 -13.64
N THR A 241 13.72 0.63 -13.67
CA THR A 241 12.73 1.54 -13.08
C THR A 241 11.43 1.53 -13.88
N PHE A 242 10.32 1.84 -13.22
CA PHE A 242 9.03 1.99 -13.87
C PHE A 242 8.82 3.44 -14.32
N ASP A 243 8.27 3.62 -15.52
CA ASP A 243 8.02 4.92 -16.12
C ASP A 243 6.57 5.35 -15.93
N PHE A 244 6.36 6.48 -15.25
CA PHE A 244 5.03 7.05 -14.95
C PHE A 244 4.60 8.14 -15.94
N GLN A 245 5.29 8.32 -17.07
CA GLN A 245 4.93 9.31 -18.09
C GLN A 245 3.48 9.18 -18.62
N PHE A 246 2.84 8.02 -18.49
CA PHE A 246 1.44 7.84 -18.90
C PHE A 246 0.43 8.60 -18.03
N GLU A 247 0.79 9.01 -16.80
CA GLU A 247 -0.15 9.67 -15.88
C GLU A 247 -0.53 11.10 -16.31
N VAL A 248 0.23 11.71 -17.23
CA VAL A 248 -0.07 13.06 -17.76
C VAL A 248 -1.21 13.05 -18.79
N VAL A 249 -1.67 11.87 -19.20
CA VAL A 249 -2.73 11.71 -20.20
C VAL A 249 -4.10 11.92 -19.53
N GLU A 250 -4.75 13.04 -19.83
CA GLU A 250 -6.07 13.39 -19.28
C GLU A 250 -7.23 12.90 -20.17
N GLU A 251 -6.98 12.64 -21.46
CA GLU A 251 -8.01 12.33 -22.44
C GLU A 251 -8.43 10.85 -22.42
N ILE A 252 -9.71 10.59 -22.08
CA ILE A 252 -10.28 9.23 -22.01
C ILE A 252 -10.07 8.40 -23.29
N PRO A 253 -10.25 8.94 -24.52
CA PRO A 253 -10.01 8.16 -25.73
C PRO A 253 -8.56 7.68 -25.87
N GLU A 254 -7.60 8.50 -25.44
CA GLU A 254 -6.18 8.16 -25.46
C GLU A 254 -5.86 7.09 -24.40
N MET A 255 -6.37 7.25 -23.18
CA MET A 255 -6.27 6.21 -22.14
C MET A 255 -6.83 4.86 -22.61
N LYS A 256 -8.00 4.84 -23.25
CA LYS A 256 -8.58 3.60 -23.79
C LYS A 256 -7.68 2.96 -24.85
N LYS A 257 -7.04 3.77 -25.70
CA LYS A 257 -6.09 3.28 -26.70
C LYS A 257 -4.85 2.67 -26.03
N MET A 258 -4.28 3.34 -25.02
CA MET A 258 -3.12 2.82 -24.28
C MET A 258 -3.43 1.50 -23.58
N ILE A 259 -4.62 1.36 -22.98
CA ILE A 259 -5.09 0.10 -22.37
C ILE A 259 -5.18 -1.01 -23.44
N LEU A 260 -5.74 -0.72 -24.62
CA LEU A 260 -5.84 -1.69 -25.72
C LEU A 260 -4.46 -2.13 -26.22
N ASP A 261 -3.53 -1.19 -26.37
CA ASP A 261 -2.16 -1.44 -26.81
C ASP A 261 -1.42 -2.33 -25.79
N GLU A 262 -1.59 -2.06 -24.50
CA GLU A 262 -0.98 -2.86 -23.43
C GLU A 262 -1.56 -4.28 -23.38
N VAL A 263 -2.89 -4.43 -23.44
CA VAL A 263 -3.54 -5.76 -23.49
C VAL A 263 -3.06 -6.55 -24.71
N SER A 264 -2.92 -5.88 -25.87
CA SER A 264 -2.43 -6.52 -27.09
C SER A 264 -0.97 -6.95 -26.98
N ARG A 265 -0.10 -6.07 -26.45
CA ARG A 265 1.32 -6.34 -26.20
C ARG A 265 1.49 -7.51 -25.23
N PHE A 266 0.80 -7.47 -24.09
CA PHE A 266 0.87 -8.52 -23.07
C PHE A 266 0.40 -9.87 -23.63
N ARG A 267 -0.71 -9.88 -24.38
CA ARG A 267 -1.24 -11.09 -25.03
C ARG A 267 -0.27 -11.70 -26.04
N GLN A 268 0.47 -10.89 -26.77
CA GLN A 268 1.51 -11.38 -27.68
C GLN A 268 2.66 -11.99 -26.87
N MET A 269 3.17 -11.26 -25.88
CA MET A 269 4.28 -11.71 -25.03
C MET A 269 4.03 -13.08 -24.39
N VAL A 270 2.85 -13.29 -23.78
CA VAL A 270 2.55 -14.54 -23.05
C VAL A 270 2.15 -15.72 -23.95
N ARG A 271 1.86 -15.49 -25.24
CA ARG A 271 1.49 -16.55 -26.20
C ARG A 271 2.64 -17.01 -27.09
N VAL A 272 3.79 -16.32 -27.07
CA VAL A 272 5.00 -16.77 -27.75
C VAL A 272 5.54 -17.99 -26.98
N GLN A 273 5.29 -19.20 -27.50
CA GLN A 273 5.91 -20.42 -26.97
C GLN A 273 7.43 -20.41 -27.25
N PRO A 274 8.29 -20.72 -26.26
CA PRO A 274 9.68 -21.06 -26.53
C PRO A 274 9.69 -22.47 -27.15
N GLY A 275 9.71 -22.57 -28.48
CA GLY A 275 9.86 -23.88 -29.15
C GLY A 275 9.13 -24.10 -30.47
N ALA A 276 8.62 -23.09 -31.16
CA ALA A 276 8.08 -23.27 -32.52
C ALA A 276 9.20 -23.42 -33.59
N GLY A 277 10.11 -24.36 -33.35
CA GLY A 277 11.01 -24.93 -34.34
C GLY A 277 10.58 -26.37 -34.61
N ALA A 278 9.95 -26.58 -35.78
CA ALA A 278 9.69 -27.87 -36.43
C ALA A 278 8.82 -28.90 -35.67
N GLY A 279 7.53 -28.94 -36.02
CA GLY A 279 6.67 -30.09 -35.75
C GLY A 279 5.21 -29.71 -35.62
N ALA A 280 4.45 -29.80 -36.71
CA ALA A 280 3.00 -29.68 -36.67
C ALA A 280 2.41 -30.76 -35.76
N ASN A 281 1.85 -30.36 -34.62
CA ASN A 281 0.77 -31.07 -33.95
C ASN A 281 -0.07 -30.07 -33.15
N GLN A 282 -1.37 -30.12 -33.40
CA GLN A 282 -2.39 -29.21 -32.89
C GLN A 282 -2.39 -29.18 -31.35
N ALA A 283 -2.19 -28.00 -30.77
CA ALA A 283 -2.52 -27.78 -29.37
C ALA A 283 -4.06 -27.86 -29.19
N PRO A 284 -4.57 -28.44 -28.10
CA PRO A 284 -5.99 -28.46 -27.84
C PRO A 284 -6.48 -27.01 -27.61
N GLN A 285 -7.29 -26.51 -28.55
CA GLN A 285 -8.11 -25.32 -28.32
C GLN A 285 -9.05 -25.64 -27.17
N VAL A 286 -8.88 -24.98 -26.03
CA VAL A 286 -9.89 -24.96 -24.98
C VAL A 286 -11.12 -24.26 -25.59
N PRO A 287 -12.27 -24.92 -25.77
CA PRO A 287 -13.42 -24.30 -26.39
C PRO A 287 -14.01 -23.24 -25.46
N ILE A 288 -14.24 -22.04 -25.99
CA ILE A 288 -15.07 -21.04 -25.33
C ILE A 288 -16.50 -21.61 -25.27
N PRO A 289 -17.15 -21.69 -24.09
CA PRO A 289 -18.53 -22.16 -24.01
C PRO A 289 -19.46 -21.22 -24.79
N ASN A 290 -20.09 -21.73 -25.84
CA ASN A 290 -20.99 -20.98 -26.72
C ASN A 290 -22.42 -20.79 -26.18
N ASN A 291 -22.71 -21.16 -24.93
CA ASN A 291 -24.03 -20.97 -24.32
C ASN A 291 -23.92 -20.18 -23.02
N TYR A 292 -23.96 -18.85 -23.14
CA TYR A 292 -24.41 -17.98 -22.06
C TYR A 292 -25.87 -17.62 -22.34
N ASP A 293 -26.79 -18.37 -21.72
CA ASP A 293 -28.22 -18.07 -21.77
C ASP A 293 -28.51 -16.72 -21.11
N ARG A 294 -29.22 -15.88 -21.86
CA ARG A 294 -29.34 -14.43 -21.70
C ARG A 294 -30.51 -14.00 -20.81
N ALA A 295 -30.90 -14.78 -19.81
CA ALA A 295 -32.08 -14.48 -19.00
C ALA A 295 -31.87 -14.82 -17.53
N GLY A 296 -31.63 -13.79 -16.71
CA GLY A 296 -31.82 -13.91 -15.25
C GLY A 296 -30.78 -13.24 -14.35
N TYR A 297 -29.66 -12.73 -14.86
CA TYR A 297 -28.71 -11.98 -14.03
C TYR A 297 -29.09 -10.50 -13.96
N GLU A 298 -29.63 -10.07 -12.81
CA GLU A 298 -29.63 -8.65 -12.44
C GLU A 298 -28.18 -8.19 -12.28
N ASP A 299 -27.81 -7.13 -13.00
CA ASP A 299 -26.52 -6.46 -12.85
C ASP A 299 -26.28 -6.12 -11.37
N PRO A 300 -25.12 -6.47 -10.79
CA PRO A 300 -24.72 -5.85 -9.53
C PRO A 300 -24.54 -4.35 -9.80
N ARG A 301 -25.48 -3.57 -9.27
CA ARG A 301 -25.47 -2.10 -9.34
C ARG A 301 -24.10 -1.58 -8.91
N PRO A 302 -23.47 -0.67 -9.68
CA PRO A 302 -22.22 -0.07 -9.29
C PRO A 302 -22.41 0.66 -7.95
N GLN A 303 -21.54 0.37 -6.98
CA GLN A 303 -21.32 1.29 -5.86
C GLN A 303 -20.62 2.52 -6.44
N GLU A 304 -21.43 3.47 -6.92
CA GLU A 304 -20.98 4.80 -7.26
C GLU A 304 -20.63 5.56 -5.97
N ALA A 305 -19.37 5.96 -5.86
CA ALA A 305 -18.94 7.13 -5.09
C ALA A 305 -17.71 7.78 -5.75
N PHE A 306 -17.80 8.07 -7.05
CA PHE A 306 -16.93 9.05 -7.68
C PHE A 306 -17.59 10.42 -7.54
N ASN A 307 -17.25 11.15 -6.48
CA ASN A 307 -17.59 12.56 -6.42
C ASN A 307 -16.41 13.35 -6.99
N GLN A 308 -16.53 13.76 -8.25
CA GLN A 308 -15.61 14.66 -8.91
C GLN A 308 -15.70 16.05 -8.27
N GLY A 309 -14.65 16.42 -7.56
CA GLY A 309 -14.29 17.81 -7.37
C GLY A 309 -12.78 17.89 -7.22
N GLY A 310 -12.15 18.85 -7.88
CA GLY A 310 -10.74 19.15 -7.68
C GLY A 310 -10.55 19.81 -6.32
N TRP A 311 -9.71 19.24 -5.46
CA TRP A 311 -9.52 19.75 -4.10
C TRP A 311 -8.05 19.65 -3.68
N ASN A 312 -7.43 20.82 -3.46
CA ASN A 312 -6.04 20.94 -3.02
C ASN A 312 -5.93 20.72 -1.49
N GLY A 313 -4.98 19.88 -1.06
CA GLY A 313 -4.19 19.95 0.19
C GLY A 313 -4.82 20.30 1.54
N SER A 314 -6.14 20.23 1.73
CA SER A 314 -6.81 21.00 2.79
C SER A 314 -7.64 20.22 3.80
N ASP A 315 -7.66 18.88 3.87
CA ASP A 315 -8.61 18.20 4.78
C ASP A 315 -8.18 18.19 6.26
N LEU A 316 -6.92 17.91 6.60
CA LEU A 316 -6.45 18.16 7.97
C LEU A 316 -6.56 19.66 8.29
N GLU A 317 -6.25 20.54 7.34
CA GLU A 317 -6.38 21.98 7.55
C GLU A 317 -7.84 22.45 7.71
N ARG A 318 -8.79 21.81 7.03
CA ARG A 318 -10.24 22.04 7.12
C ARG A 318 -10.80 21.47 8.40
N ASP A 319 -10.38 20.27 8.79
CA ASP A 319 -10.75 19.64 10.07
C ASP A 319 -10.23 20.48 11.24
N LEU A 320 -8.98 20.96 11.16
CA LEU A 320 -8.40 21.89 12.13
C LEU A 320 -9.13 23.25 12.12
N GLN A 321 -9.47 23.81 10.96
CA GLN A 321 -10.32 25.02 10.86
C GLN A 321 -11.70 24.82 11.50
N GLY A 322 -12.29 23.64 11.34
CA GLY A 322 -13.58 23.28 11.94
C GLY A 322 -13.55 23.21 13.47
N LEU A 323 -12.38 22.91 14.06
CA LEU A 323 -12.18 22.91 15.51
C LEU A 323 -12.09 24.32 16.10
N ASP A 324 -11.42 25.25 15.41
CA ASP A 324 -11.33 26.67 15.83
C ASP A 324 -12.71 27.34 15.90
N GLY A 325 -13.65 26.93 15.05
CA GLY A 325 -15.03 27.44 15.05
C GLY A 325 -15.90 26.96 16.22
N ARG A 326 -15.47 25.94 16.96
CA ARG A 326 -16.20 25.37 18.13
C ARG A 326 -15.64 25.83 19.48
N MET A 327 -14.54 26.58 19.48
CA MET A 327 -13.93 27.15 20.70
C MET A 327 -14.24 28.65 20.90
N ARG A 328 -15.27 29.19 20.23
CA ARG A 328 -15.77 30.55 20.45
C ARG A 328 -17.14 30.57 21.11
#